data_AF-A0A2G8SE05-F1
#
_entry.id   AF-A0A2G8SE05-F1
#
_cell.length_a   1.000
_cell.length_b   1.000
_cell.length_c   1.000
_cell.angle_alpha   90.00
_cell.angle_beta   90.00
_cell.angle_gamma   90.00
#
_symmetry.space_group_name_H-M   'P 1'
#
loop_
_entity.id
_entity.type
_entity.pdbx_description
1 polymer ?
#
loop_
_entity_poly.entity_id
_entity_poly.type
_entity_poly.pdbx_seq_one_letter_code
_entity_poly.pdbx_strand_id
1 'polypeptide(L)'
;MSGKREIIRQHQRGHKPICRQASDSSVVSRPPAIKVAMRMLQDDELMSSVDGIIIKCLDLEHHPENAEKYAVALSCRVESTDTKMAVERIQYYIKGQEPPPLPEKLPKLFQIGKVVLIPNDAVPDGLDELSEKLRKLWNGQGLLKPEGEGIVVRAFWVDEQIAPAVCFCPRPVSQEMIDEVAGWMKPKVDGSGPSNEPMTTEGLIKLFDIRALCEPDYKKKLTIMAPTG
;
A
#
# COMPACT_ATOMS: atom_id res chain seq x y z
N MET A 1 -4.73 18.16 19.20
CA MET A 1 -4.51 17.29 18.01
C MET A 1 -3.23 16.45 18.05
N SER A 2 -2.31 16.61 19.02
CA SER A 2 -1.03 15.86 19.06
C SER A 2 -1.15 14.39 19.52
N GLY A 3 -2.09 14.06 20.42
CA GLY A 3 -2.19 12.72 21.02
C GLY A 3 -2.65 11.61 20.07
N LYS A 4 -3.58 11.90 19.14
CA LYS A 4 -4.14 10.90 18.21
C LYS A 4 -3.09 10.34 17.25
N ARG A 5 -2.22 11.21 16.70
CA ARG A 5 -1.11 10.81 15.83
C ARG A 5 -0.06 9.96 16.54
N GLU A 6 0.09 10.12 17.85
CA GLU A 6 1.08 9.39 18.64
C GLU A 6 0.63 7.95 18.92
N ILE A 7 -0.67 7.74 19.16
CA ILE A 7 -1.29 6.42 19.32
C ILE A 7 -1.27 5.63 18.00
N ILE A 8 -1.61 6.26 16.86
CA ILE A 8 -1.50 5.63 15.53
C ILE A 8 -0.05 5.22 15.22
N ARG A 9 0.93 6.07 15.57
CA ARG A 9 2.35 5.73 15.41
C ARG A 9 2.79 4.57 16.33
N GLN A 10 2.27 4.48 17.54
CA GLN A 10 2.55 3.36 18.45
C GLN A 10 1.98 2.04 17.89
N HIS A 11 0.74 2.08 17.40
CA HIS A 11 0.10 0.99 16.68
C HIS A 11 0.95 0.53 15.47
N GLN A 12 1.36 1.45 14.59
CA GLN A 12 2.17 1.10 13.42
C GLN A 12 3.53 0.48 13.77
N ARG A 13 4.19 0.92 14.85
CA ARG A 13 5.46 0.36 15.33
C ARG A 13 5.35 -1.10 15.82
N GLY A 14 4.24 -1.46 16.46
CA GLY A 14 4.03 -2.81 17.03
C GLY A 14 3.88 -3.92 15.98
N HIS A 15 3.42 -3.59 14.76
CA HIS A 15 3.17 -4.59 13.71
C HIS A 15 4.44 -4.99 12.92
N LYS A 16 5.47 -4.13 12.87
CA LYS A 16 6.65 -4.28 11.99
C LYS A 16 7.41 -5.62 12.14
N PRO A 17 7.61 -6.20 13.35
CA PRO A 17 8.36 -7.44 13.51
C PRO A 17 7.72 -8.66 12.84
N ILE A 18 6.38 -8.72 12.79
CA ILE A 18 5.65 -9.88 12.25
C ILE A 18 5.62 -9.85 10.72
N CYS A 19 5.44 -8.67 10.12
CA CYS A 19 5.56 -8.48 8.68
C CYS A 19 6.96 -8.83 8.14
N ARG A 20 8.01 -8.72 8.97
CA ARG A 20 9.37 -9.14 8.60
C ARG A 20 9.50 -10.68 8.50
N GLN A 21 8.87 -11.42 9.41
CA GLN A 21 8.93 -12.90 9.44
C GLN A 21 8.10 -13.55 8.32
N ALA A 22 7.11 -12.84 7.76
CA ALA A 22 6.32 -13.30 6.62
C ALA A 22 7.11 -13.42 5.29
N SER A 23 8.40 -13.05 5.27
CA SER A 23 9.16 -12.75 4.06
C SER A 23 10.38 -13.65 3.79
N ASP A 24 10.38 -14.88 4.32
CA ASP A 24 11.55 -15.78 4.34
C ASP A 24 11.93 -16.48 3.01
N SER A 25 11.45 -16.01 1.86
CA SER A 25 12.01 -16.45 0.56
C SER A 25 13.01 -15.43 0.03
N SER A 26 14.20 -15.93 -0.38
CA SER A 26 15.38 -15.15 -0.73
C SER A 26 15.06 -13.85 -1.51
N VAL A 27 15.49 -12.73 -0.93
CA VAL A 27 15.22 -11.34 -1.39
C VAL A 27 15.59 -11.10 -2.87
N VAL A 28 16.39 -11.97 -3.48
CA VAL A 28 16.94 -11.78 -4.82
C VAL A 28 15.92 -12.10 -5.93
N SER A 29 15.03 -13.08 -5.78
CA SER A 29 14.13 -13.53 -6.89
C SER A 29 12.74 -12.86 -6.95
N ARG A 30 12.38 -12.03 -5.97
CA ARG A 30 11.04 -11.42 -5.95
C ARG A 30 10.85 -10.35 -7.04
N PRO A 31 9.64 -10.22 -7.62
CA PRO A 31 9.33 -9.17 -8.58
C PRO A 31 9.60 -7.77 -8.00
N PRO A 32 9.95 -6.79 -8.86
CA PRO A 32 10.31 -5.46 -8.39
C PRO A 32 9.19 -4.77 -7.59
N ALA A 33 7.91 -4.94 -7.97
CA ALA A 33 6.81 -4.33 -7.23
C ALA A 33 6.67 -4.92 -5.82
N ILE A 34 6.82 -6.25 -5.69
CA ILE A 34 6.81 -6.93 -4.38
C ILE A 34 7.98 -6.48 -3.50
N LYS A 35 9.17 -6.27 -4.08
CA LYS A 35 10.31 -5.71 -3.33
C LYS A 35 9.99 -4.32 -2.76
N VAL A 36 9.29 -3.47 -3.52
CA VAL A 36 8.85 -2.16 -3.02
C VAL A 36 7.82 -2.33 -1.92
N ALA A 37 6.78 -3.15 -2.15
CA ALA A 37 5.74 -3.42 -1.16
C ALA A 37 6.32 -3.89 0.18
N MET A 38 7.30 -4.80 0.16
CA MET A 38 8.00 -5.25 1.37
C MET A 38 8.73 -4.12 2.11
N ARG A 39 9.37 -3.19 1.38
CA ARG A 39 10.00 -2.01 1.99
C ARG A 39 8.95 -1.05 2.56
N MET A 40 7.83 -0.89 1.87
CA MET A 40 6.72 -0.04 2.33
C MET A 40 6.19 -0.50 3.67
N LEU A 41 6.14 -1.80 3.97
CA LEU A 41 5.68 -2.31 5.28
C LEU A 41 6.46 -1.73 6.47
N GLN A 42 7.66 -1.19 6.25
CA GLN A 42 8.49 -0.57 7.28
C GLN A 42 8.34 0.96 7.36
N ASP A 43 7.73 1.57 6.34
CA ASP A 43 7.52 3.01 6.21
C ASP A 43 6.12 3.40 6.71
N ASP A 44 6.09 3.99 7.91
CA ASP A 44 4.84 4.36 8.59
C ASP A 44 4.00 5.36 7.79
N GLU A 45 4.67 6.24 7.06
CA GLU A 45 4.01 7.29 6.29
C GLU A 45 3.29 6.72 5.06
N LEU A 46 3.98 5.85 4.33
CA LEU A 46 3.39 5.15 3.19
C LEU A 46 2.29 4.20 3.65
N MET A 47 2.54 3.43 4.71
CA MET A 47 1.54 2.49 5.23
C MET A 47 0.32 3.16 5.82
N SER A 48 0.45 4.36 6.40
CA SER A 48 -0.73 5.12 6.83
C SER A 48 -1.68 5.43 5.67
N SER A 49 -1.15 5.65 4.46
CA SER A 49 -1.99 5.86 3.27
C SER A 49 -2.64 4.55 2.81
N VAL A 50 -1.89 3.45 2.85
CA VAL A 50 -2.38 2.10 2.53
C VAL A 50 -3.45 1.64 3.53
N ASP A 51 -3.29 1.96 4.81
CA ASP A 51 -4.26 1.64 5.86
C ASP A 51 -5.63 2.27 5.56
N GLY A 52 -5.65 3.54 5.14
CA GLY A 52 -6.89 4.19 4.74
C GLY A 52 -7.54 3.55 3.51
N ILE A 53 -6.76 3.08 2.54
CA ILE A 53 -7.26 2.32 1.38
C ILE A 53 -7.92 1.02 1.86
N ILE A 54 -7.26 0.29 2.76
CA ILE A 54 -7.76 -0.98 3.32
C ILE A 54 -9.06 -0.75 4.10
N ILE A 55 -9.09 0.26 4.98
CA ILE A 55 -10.26 0.63 5.80
C ILE A 55 -11.46 0.97 4.91
N LYS A 56 -11.27 1.82 3.90
CA LYS A 56 -12.33 2.19 2.95
C LYS A 56 -12.77 1.00 2.09
N CYS A 57 -11.85 0.15 1.64
CA CYS A 57 -12.18 -1.01 0.83
C CYS A 57 -13.05 -2.02 1.59
N LEU A 58 -12.80 -2.22 2.88
CA LEU A 58 -13.61 -3.09 3.74
C LEU A 58 -14.88 -2.41 4.28
N ASP A 59 -15.01 -1.09 4.09
CA ASP A 59 -16.06 -0.28 4.68
C ASP A 59 -16.18 -0.46 6.20
N LEU A 60 -15.05 -0.47 6.91
CA LEU A 60 -15.03 -0.72 8.36
C LEU A 60 -15.72 0.39 9.18
N GLU A 61 -16.06 1.50 8.53
CA GLU A 61 -16.81 2.62 9.13
C GLU A 61 -18.28 2.25 9.38
N HIS A 62 -18.86 1.42 8.51
CA HIS A 62 -20.26 1.00 8.59
C HIS A 62 -20.40 -0.51 8.86
N HIS A 63 -19.41 -1.30 8.45
CA HIS A 63 -19.42 -2.76 8.46
C HIS A 63 -18.10 -3.34 9.03
N PRO A 64 -17.79 -3.14 10.32
CA PRO A 64 -16.57 -3.67 10.95
C PRO A 64 -16.45 -5.20 10.84
N GLU A 65 -17.58 -5.92 10.78
CA GLU A 65 -17.63 -7.37 10.60
C GLU A 65 -17.02 -7.85 9.27
N ASN A 66 -16.82 -6.97 8.28
CA ASN A 66 -16.21 -7.32 7.01
C ASN A 66 -14.76 -7.81 7.17
N ALA A 67 -14.04 -7.37 8.21
CA ALA A 67 -12.69 -7.86 8.47
C ALA A 67 -12.62 -9.36 8.84
N GLU A 68 -13.73 -9.92 9.33
CA GLU A 68 -13.84 -11.36 9.65
C GLU A 68 -14.24 -12.20 8.43
N LYS A 69 -14.82 -11.57 7.41
CA LYS A 69 -15.36 -12.23 6.21
C LYS A 69 -14.41 -12.13 5.01
N TYR A 70 -13.67 -11.02 4.92
CA TYR A 70 -12.87 -10.69 3.75
C TYR A 70 -11.44 -10.32 4.10
N ALA A 71 -10.54 -10.60 3.16
CA ALA A 71 -9.20 -10.08 3.08
C ALA A 71 -9.11 -9.05 1.95
N VAL A 72 -8.09 -8.21 2.01
CA VAL A 72 -7.85 -7.16 1.02
C VAL A 72 -6.64 -7.52 0.16
N ALA A 73 -6.87 -7.76 -1.12
CA ALA A 73 -5.80 -7.93 -2.09
C ALA A 73 -5.50 -6.60 -2.79
N LEU A 74 -4.26 -6.12 -2.66
CA LEU A 74 -3.77 -4.91 -3.31
C LEU A 74 -2.91 -5.29 -4.51
N SER A 75 -3.36 -5.00 -5.72
CA SER A 75 -2.52 -5.19 -6.90
C SER A 75 -1.49 -4.06 -7.00
N CYS A 76 -0.27 -4.42 -7.40
CA CYS A 76 0.80 -3.46 -7.58
C CYS A 76 1.62 -3.74 -8.83
N ARG A 77 2.18 -2.67 -9.36
CA ARG A 77 3.07 -2.70 -10.51
C ARG A 77 4.14 -1.63 -10.38
N VAL A 78 5.15 -1.72 -11.23
CA VAL A 78 6.15 -0.67 -11.42
C VAL A 78 6.14 -0.20 -12.86
N GLU A 79 6.02 1.11 -13.07
CA GLU A 79 5.96 1.71 -14.40
C GLU A 79 7.11 2.68 -14.61
N SER A 80 7.64 2.76 -15.84
CA SER A 80 8.62 3.80 -16.15
C SER A 80 7.94 5.16 -16.20
N THR A 81 8.45 6.12 -15.42
CA THR A 81 7.90 7.48 -15.37
C THR A 81 8.82 8.51 -16.02
N ASP A 82 9.86 8.09 -16.73
CA ASP A 82 10.80 9.01 -17.38
C ASP A 82 10.23 9.53 -18.72
N THR A 83 9.31 10.48 -18.60
CA THR A 83 8.70 11.15 -19.75
C THR A 83 9.71 11.94 -20.57
N LYS A 84 10.80 12.44 -19.97
CA LYS A 84 11.85 13.15 -20.70
C LYS A 84 12.59 12.21 -21.64
N MET A 85 13.01 11.06 -21.12
CA MET A 85 13.65 10.03 -21.94
C MET A 85 12.72 9.53 -23.05
N ALA A 86 11.43 9.35 -22.77
CA ALA A 86 10.46 8.99 -23.80
C ALA A 86 10.36 10.05 -24.90
N VAL A 87 10.26 11.34 -24.54
CA VAL A 87 10.19 12.47 -25.47
C VAL A 87 11.47 12.58 -26.31
N GLU A 88 12.65 12.50 -25.69
CA GLU A 88 13.93 12.56 -26.39
C GLU A 88 14.04 11.45 -27.44
N ARG A 89 13.65 10.22 -27.09
CA ARG A 89 13.66 9.09 -28.02
C ARG A 89 12.70 9.27 -29.20
N ILE A 90 11.50 9.80 -28.94
CA ILE A 90 10.53 10.14 -30.00
C ILE A 90 11.15 11.15 -30.97
N GLN A 91 11.93 12.13 -30.49
CA GLN A 91 12.60 13.10 -31.35
C GLN A 91 13.65 12.47 -32.27
N TYR A 92 14.38 11.42 -31.83
CA TYR A 92 15.29 10.68 -32.72
C TYR A 92 14.53 10.03 -33.87
N TYR A 93 13.42 9.35 -33.59
CA TYR A 93 12.59 8.72 -34.62
C TYR A 93 11.99 9.74 -35.60
N ILE A 94 11.52 10.90 -35.12
CA ILE A 94 11.03 12.00 -35.98
C ILE A 94 12.14 12.48 -36.92
N LYS A 95 13.40 12.48 -36.48
CA LYS A 95 14.56 12.87 -37.29
C LYS A 95 15.09 11.73 -38.19
N GLY A 96 14.43 10.57 -38.21
CA GLY A 96 14.90 9.39 -38.96
C GLY A 96 16.20 8.80 -38.40
N GLN A 97 16.51 9.06 -37.14
CA GLN A 97 17.71 8.59 -36.46
C GLN A 97 17.35 7.45 -35.49
N GLU A 98 18.25 6.49 -35.36
CA GLU A 98 18.14 5.46 -34.34
C GLU A 98 18.45 6.08 -32.96
N PRO A 99 17.54 5.97 -31.97
CA PRO A 99 17.82 6.48 -30.63
C PRO A 99 18.94 5.68 -29.96
N PRO A 100 19.69 6.30 -29.01
CA PRO A 100 20.70 5.58 -28.24
C PRO A 100 20.10 4.36 -27.53
N PRO A 101 20.87 3.30 -27.23
CA PRO A 101 20.36 2.16 -26.46
C PRO A 101 19.88 2.65 -25.09
N LEU A 102 18.81 2.04 -24.57
CA LEU A 102 18.36 2.35 -23.22
C LEU A 102 19.42 1.88 -22.19
N PRO A 103 19.59 2.58 -21.06
CA PRO A 103 20.40 2.10 -19.96
C PRO A 103 19.97 0.70 -19.49
N GLU A 104 20.88 -0.07 -18.90
CA GLU A 104 20.55 -1.41 -18.36
C GLU A 104 19.42 -1.39 -17.32
N LYS A 105 19.27 -0.26 -16.60
CA LYS A 105 18.20 -0.05 -15.62
C LYS A 105 17.59 1.32 -15.78
N LEU A 106 16.27 1.39 -15.64
CA LEU A 106 15.51 2.64 -15.63
C LEU A 106 14.84 2.88 -14.29
N PRO A 107 14.62 4.15 -13.92
CA PRO A 107 13.73 4.48 -12.82
C PRO A 107 12.30 4.04 -13.19
N LYS A 108 11.75 3.13 -12.40
CA LYS A 108 10.34 2.74 -12.42
C LYS A 108 9.70 3.12 -11.08
N LEU A 109 8.51 3.69 -11.13
CA LEU A 109 7.73 4.10 -9.95
C LEU A 109 6.73 3.01 -9.59
N PHE A 110 6.65 2.68 -8.31
CA PHE A 110 5.60 1.80 -7.78
C PHE A 110 4.24 2.50 -7.79
N GLN A 111 3.21 1.74 -8.18
CA GLN A 111 1.82 2.18 -8.18
C GLN A 111 0.91 1.09 -7.61
N ILE A 112 -0.20 1.52 -7.02
CA ILE A 112 -1.29 0.63 -6.61
C ILE A 112 -2.28 0.57 -7.77
N GLY A 113 -2.51 -0.61 -8.33
CA GLY A 113 -3.39 -0.73 -9.50
C GLY A 113 -4.87 -0.74 -9.12
N LYS A 114 -5.27 -1.75 -8.35
CA LYS A 114 -6.62 -1.95 -7.84
C LYS A 114 -6.56 -2.62 -6.48
N VAL A 115 -7.66 -2.49 -5.74
CA VAL A 115 -7.86 -3.18 -4.49
C VAL A 115 -9.17 -3.94 -4.57
N VAL A 116 -9.15 -5.21 -4.14
CA VAL A 116 -10.33 -6.09 -4.19
C VAL A 116 -10.49 -6.83 -2.87
N LEU A 117 -11.75 -7.08 -2.51
CA LEU A 117 -12.12 -7.96 -1.41
C LEU A 117 -12.06 -9.41 -1.88
N ILE A 118 -11.38 -10.24 -1.10
CA ILE A 118 -11.26 -11.68 -1.31
C ILE A 118 -11.91 -12.37 -0.11
N PRO A 119 -12.86 -13.29 -0.30
CA PRO A 119 -13.38 -14.12 0.78
C PRO A 119 -12.26 -14.82 1.56
N ASN A 120 -12.37 -14.88 2.88
CA ASN A 120 -11.30 -15.44 3.73
C ASN A 120 -11.05 -16.94 3.50
N ASP A 121 -12.02 -17.68 2.97
CA ASP A 121 -11.83 -19.08 2.56
C ASP A 121 -10.97 -19.24 1.30
N ALA A 122 -10.76 -18.16 0.54
CA ALA A 122 -9.96 -18.15 -0.68
C ALA A 122 -8.53 -17.60 -0.48
N VAL A 123 -8.14 -17.22 0.74
CA VAL A 123 -6.77 -16.74 1.00
C VAL A 123 -5.81 -17.87 1.39
N PRO A 124 -4.50 -17.73 1.12
CA PRO A 124 -3.52 -18.73 1.55
C PRO A 124 -3.40 -18.81 3.08
N ASP A 125 -3.29 -20.03 3.62
CA ASP A 125 -3.17 -20.31 5.07
C ASP A 125 -2.09 -19.48 5.79
N GLY A 126 -1.00 -19.17 5.10
CA GLY A 126 0.08 -18.33 5.64
C GLY A 126 -0.38 -16.93 6.07
N LEU A 127 -1.41 -16.37 5.44
CA LEU A 127 -1.99 -15.08 5.83
C LEU A 127 -2.81 -15.19 7.12
N ASP A 128 -3.52 -16.30 7.33
CA ASP A 128 -4.26 -16.57 8.56
C ASP A 128 -3.32 -16.75 9.75
N GLU A 129 -2.27 -17.56 9.58
CA GLU A 129 -1.26 -17.75 10.62
C GLU A 129 -0.61 -16.43 11.05
N LEU A 130 -0.29 -15.57 10.09
CA LEU A 130 0.33 -14.26 10.37
C LEU A 130 -0.65 -13.31 11.05
N SER A 131 -1.91 -13.32 10.63
CA SER A 131 -2.98 -12.51 11.24
C SER A 131 -3.21 -12.92 12.69
N GLU A 132 -3.22 -14.21 12.97
CA GLU A 132 -3.36 -14.73 14.35
C GLU A 132 -2.13 -14.44 15.22
N LYS A 133 -0.91 -14.56 14.66
CA LYS A 133 0.32 -14.14 15.36
C LYS A 133 0.26 -12.65 15.72
N LEU A 134 -0.22 -11.82 14.79
CA LEU A 134 -0.36 -10.38 15.01
C LEU A 134 -1.41 -10.05 16.06
N ARG A 135 -2.58 -10.71 15.99
CA ARG A 135 -3.66 -10.62 16.98
C ARG A 135 -3.13 -10.95 18.39
N LYS A 136 -2.40 -12.07 18.53
CA LYS A 136 -1.80 -12.49 19.81
C LYS A 136 -0.78 -11.49 20.35
N LEU A 137 0.13 -11.00 19.49
CA LEU A 137 1.14 -10.02 19.90
C LEU A 137 0.49 -8.75 20.45
N TRP A 138 -0.53 -8.27 19.76
CA TRP A 138 -1.21 -7.03 20.08
C TRP A 138 -2.08 -7.13 21.34
N ASN A 139 -2.75 -8.27 21.52
CA ASN A 139 -3.43 -8.61 22.77
C ASN A 139 -2.42 -8.64 23.94
N GLY A 140 -1.26 -9.27 23.73
CA GLY A 140 -0.19 -9.36 24.74
C GLY A 140 0.46 -8.02 25.12
N GLN A 141 0.37 -7.01 24.25
CA GLN A 141 0.87 -5.65 24.52
C GLN A 141 -0.19 -4.72 25.14
N GLY A 142 -1.42 -5.19 25.35
CA GLY A 142 -2.53 -4.37 25.86
C GLY A 142 -2.95 -3.24 24.90
N LEU A 143 -2.51 -3.32 23.63
CA LEU A 143 -2.83 -2.34 22.58
C LEU A 143 -4.19 -2.64 21.94
N LEU A 144 -4.68 -3.87 22.09
CA LEU A 144 -6.08 -4.22 21.87
C LEU A 144 -6.75 -4.17 23.24
N LYS A 145 -7.60 -3.16 23.45
CA LYS A 145 -8.37 -3.08 24.69
C LYS A 145 -9.43 -4.19 24.67
N PRO A 146 -9.69 -4.88 25.79
CA PRO A 146 -10.79 -5.84 25.85
C PRO A 146 -12.16 -5.20 25.56
N GLU A 147 -12.28 -3.89 25.74
CA GLU A 147 -13.50 -3.09 25.50
C GLU A 147 -13.42 -2.20 24.25
N GLY A 148 -12.34 -2.30 23.47
CA GLY A 148 -12.14 -1.52 22.24
C GLY A 148 -11.62 -2.43 21.15
N GLU A 149 -12.51 -2.84 20.26
CA GLU A 149 -12.31 -3.76 19.14
C GLU A 149 -11.22 -3.25 18.19
N GLY A 150 -9.95 -3.50 18.51
CA GLY A 150 -8.93 -3.40 17.48
C GLY A 150 -9.05 -4.62 16.58
N ILE A 151 -9.23 -4.35 15.30
CA ILE A 151 -9.52 -5.33 14.26
C ILE A 151 -8.20 -5.73 13.60
N VAL A 152 -7.94 -7.01 13.44
CA VAL A 152 -6.83 -7.48 12.59
C VAL A 152 -7.38 -7.82 11.21
N VAL A 153 -7.08 -6.97 10.26
CA VAL A 153 -7.42 -7.11 8.85
C VAL A 153 -6.39 -7.97 8.14
N ARG A 154 -6.86 -8.91 7.34
CA ARG A 154 -6.03 -9.67 6.39
C ARG A 154 -5.80 -8.83 5.14
N ALA A 155 -4.54 -8.59 4.80
CA ALA A 155 -4.21 -7.91 3.56
C ALA A 155 -2.94 -8.51 2.93
N PHE A 156 -2.85 -8.42 1.61
CA PHE A 156 -1.68 -8.88 0.86
C PHE A 156 -1.53 -8.14 -0.47
N TRP A 157 -0.28 -7.97 -0.88
CA TRP A 157 0.09 -7.43 -2.18
C TRP A 157 0.20 -8.52 -3.23
N VAL A 158 -0.21 -8.22 -4.45
CA VAL A 158 -0.12 -9.10 -5.63
C VAL A 158 0.54 -8.34 -6.78
N ASP A 159 1.59 -8.91 -7.36
CA ASP A 159 2.22 -8.34 -8.56
C ASP A 159 1.33 -8.54 -9.80
N GLU A 160 1.06 -7.47 -10.54
CA GLU A 160 0.22 -7.53 -11.76
C GLU A 160 0.91 -8.24 -12.93
N GLN A 161 2.23 -8.31 -12.94
CA GLN A 161 3.02 -8.82 -14.06
C GLN A 161 3.46 -10.28 -13.83
N ILE A 162 3.62 -10.70 -12.57
CA ILE A 162 4.15 -12.02 -12.21
C ILE A 162 3.26 -12.68 -11.16
N ALA A 163 2.32 -13.52 -11.62
CA ALA A 163 1.61 -14.45 -10.76
C ALA A 163 2.51 -15.65 -10.38
N PRO A 164 2.53 -16.14 -9.11
CA PRO A 164 1.71 -15.76 -7.95
C PRO A 164 2.50 -14.94 -6.91
N ALA A 165 3.30 -13.96 -7.33
CA ALA A 165 4.16 -13.26 -6.37
C ALA A 165 3.31 -12.42 -5.40
N VAL A 166 3.31 -12.85 -4.13
CA VAL A 166 2.53 -12.23 -3.06
C VAL A 166 3.40 -11.75 -1.90
N CYS A 167 2.96 -10.69 -1.25
CA CYS A 167 3.51 -10.24 0.03
C CYS A 167 2.39 -10.04 1.04
N PHE A 168 2.35 -10.89 2.06
CA PHE A 168 1.39 -10.78 3.14
C PHE A 168 1.69 -9.55 4.02
N CYS A 169 0.64 -8.81 4.36
CA CYS A 169 0.72 -7.59 5.14
C CYS A 169 -0.52 -7.45 6.06
N PRO A 170 -0.77 -8.40 6.98
CA PRO A 170 -1.88 -8.25 7.91
C PRO A 170 -1.76 -6.95 8.71
N ARG A 171 -2.88 -6.25 8.87
CA ARG A 171 -2.95 -4.90 9.43
C ARG A 171 -3.80 -4.86 10.68
N PRO A 172 -3.26 -4.36 11.78
CA PRO A 172 -4.08 -4.01 12.93
C PRO A 172 -4.69 -2.62 12.70
N VAL A 173 -6.01 -2.52 12.90
CA VAL A 173 -6.81 -1.32 12.69
C VAL A 173 -7.52 -1.00 14.00
N SER A 174 -7.28 0.19 14.54
CA SER A 174 -8.01 0.68 15.71
C SER A 174 -9.23 1.49 15.30
N GLN A 175 -10.19 1.64 16.20
CA GLN A 175 -11.32 2.54 15.99
C GLN A 175 -10.88 3.97 15.65
N GLU A 176 -9.79 4.46 16.26
CA GLU A 176 -9.25 5.79 15.96
C GLU A 176 -8.80 5.93 14.50
N MET A 177 -8.24 4.87 13.91
CA MET A 177 -7.88 4.86 12.49
C MET A 177 -9.13 4.88 11.60
N ILE A 178 -10.16 4.14 11.99
CA ILE A 178 -11.46 4.13 11.28
C ILE A 178 -12.07 5.53 11.31
N ASP A 179 -12.14 6.15 12.49
CA ASP A 179 -12.68 7.50 12.67
C ASP A 179 -11.89 8.56 11.89
N GLU A 180 -10.55 8.43 11.83
CA GLU A 180 -9.71 9.33 11.05
C GLU A 180 -10.01 9.22 9.56
N VAL A 181 -10.10 7.98 9.03
CA VAL A 181 -10.36 7.71 7.62
C VAL A 181 -11.79 8.08 7.21
N ALA A 182 -12.76 7.94 8.12
CA ALA A 182 -14.13 8.40 7.93
C ALA A 182 -14.19 9.93 7.67
N GLY A 183 -13.29 10.68 8.32
CA GLY A 183 -13.17 12.13 8.14
C GLY A 183 -12.46 12.57 6.85
N TRP A 184 -11.91 11.65 6.05
CA TRP A 184 -11.18 12.01 4.84
C TRP A 184 -12.14 12.40 3.72
N MET A 185 -11.97 13.62 3.21
CA MET A 185 -12.79 14.19 2.15
C MET A 185 -12.00 14.33 0.85
N LYS A 186 -12.68 14.19 -0.29
CA LYS A 186 -12.06 14.39 -1.62
C LYS A 186 -11.51 15.82 -1.73
N PRO A 187 -10.35 16.06 -2.37
CA PRO A 187 -9.92 17.40 -2.72
C PRO A 187 -10.89 18.03 -3.75
N LYS A 188 -11.12 19.34 -3.65
CA LYS A 188 -11.87 20.08 -4.66
C LYS A 188 -11.09 20.17 -5.97
N VAL A 189 -11.83 20.21 -7.09
CA VAL A 189 -11.28 20.24 -8.46
C VAL A 189 -10.40 21.48 -8.69
N ASP A 190 -10.71 22.59 -8.03
CA ASP A 190 -9.97 23.86 -8.11
C ASP A 190 -8.76 23.92 -7.17
N GLY A 191 -8.50 22.87 -6.38
CA GLY A 191 -7.40 22.84 -5.42
C GLY A 191 -7.59 23.73 -4.19
N SER A 192 -8.78 24.33 -3.99
CA SER A 192 -9.05 25.28 -2.91
C SER A 192 -9.24 24.63 -1.51
N GLY A 193 -9.06 23.31 -1.41
CA GLY A 193 -9.15 22.57 -0.16
C GLY A 193 -9.99 21.29 -0.28
N PRO A 194 -10.41 20.68 0.85
CA PRO A 194 -11.29 19.53 0.85
C PRO A 194 -12.71 19.90 0.43
N SER A 195 -13.36 18.99 -0.29
CA SER A 195 -14.79 19.03 -0.61
C SER A 195 -15.62 18.48 0.57
N ASN A 196 -16.94 18.44 0.42
CA ASN A 196 -17.84 17.78 1.37
C ASN A 196 -18.11 16.31 1.00
N GLU A 197 -17.50 15.79 -0.07
CA GLU A 197 -17.67 14.41 -0.49
C GLU A 197 -16.68 13.50 0.22
N PRO A 198 -17.13 12.39 0.83
CA PRO A 198 -16.23 11.40 1.42
C PRO A 198 -15.28 10.82 0.38
N MET A 199 -14.07 10.50 0.81
CA MET A 199 -13.10 9.83 -0.03
C MET A 199 -13.52 8.39 -0.35
N THR A 200 -13.35 7.96 -1.61
CA THR A 200 -13.55 6.56 -2.02
C THR A 200 -12.22 5.81 -2.07
N THR A 201 -12.26 4.48 -2.10
CA THR A 201 -11.08 3.62 -2.27
C THR A 201 -10.28 4.00 -3.51
N GLU A 202 -10.94 4.20 -4.66
CA GLU A 202 -10.31 4.62 -5.92
C GLU A 202 -9.71 6.03 -5.81
N GLY A 203 -10.38 6.92 -5.08
CA GLY A 203 -9.87 8.26 -4.78
C GLY A 203 -8.57 8.22 -3.98
N LEU A 204 -8.48 7.33 -2.99
CA LEU A 204 -7.27 7.13 -2.19
C LEU A 204 -6.13 6.50 -2.98
N ILE A 205 -6.41 5.51 -3.82
CA ILE A 205 -5.43 4.91 -4.74
C ILE A 205 -4.87 6.00 -5.66
N LYS A 206 -5.75 6.78 -6.30
CA LYS A 206 -5.34 7.87 -7.18
C LYS A 206 -4.51 8.93 -6.44
N LEU A 207 -4.90 9.28 -5.22
CA LEU A 207 -4.15 10.22 -4.40
C LEU A 207 -2.75 9.68 -4.06
N PHE A 208 -2.65 8.40 -3.66
CA PHE A 208 -1.37 7.74 -3.39
C PHE A 208 -0.44 7.81 -4.60
N ASP A 209 -0.94 7.42 -5.79
CA ASP A 209 -0.15 7.42 -7.02
C ASP A 209 0.26 8.83 -7.48
N ILE A 210 -0.62 9.84 -7.33
CA ILE A 210 -0.28 11.23 -7.64
C ILE A 210 0.80 11.75 -6.69
N ARG A 211 0.69 11.47 -5.39
CA ARG A 211 1.73 11.86 -4.41
C ARG A 211 3.07 11.20 -4.75
N ALA A 212 3.06 9.94 -5.17
CA ALA A 212 4.26 9.25 -5.65
C ALA A 212 4.93 9.94 -6.86
N LEU A 213 4.17 10.66 -7.68
CA LEU A 213 4.69 11.42 -8.83
C LEU A 213 5.17 12.83 -8.45
N CYS A 214 4.43 13.51 -7.57
CA CYS A 214 4.58 14.94 -7.30
C CYS A 214 5.42 15.27 -6.06
N GLU A 215 5.39 14.42 -5.03
CA GLU A 215 6.11 14.68 -3.78
C GLU A 215 7.51 14.04 -3.82
N PRO A 216 8.60 14.83 -3.69
CA PRO A 216 9.97 14.32 -3.84
C PRO A 216 10.30 13.15 -2.91
N ASP A 217 9.82 13.19 -1.67
CA ASP A 217 10.10 12.15 -0.67
C ASP A 217 9.34 10.85 -0.98
N TYR A 218 8.06 10.93 -1.36
CA TYR A 218 7.28 9.76 -1.80
C TYR A 218 7.89 9.16 -3.04
N LYS A 219 8.20 10.00 -4.04
CA LYS A 219 8.85 9.59 -5.27
C LYS A 219 10.15 8.85 -4.99
N LYS A 220 11.00 9.37 -4.11
CA LYS A 220 12.26 8.74 -3.72
C LYS A 220 12.04 7.37 -3.07
N LYS A 221 11.06 7.24 -2.18
CA LYS A 221 10.74 5.97 -1.49
C LYS A 221 10.16 4.90 -2.43
N LEU A 222 9.34 5.34 -3.39
CA LEU A 222 8.57 4.45 -4.29
C LEU A 222 9.26 4.17 -5.63
N THR A 223 10.32 4.92 -5.98
CA THR A 223 11.11 4.67 -7.19
C THR A 223 12.10 3.54 -6.96
N ILE A 224 12.28 2.70 -7.99
CA ILE A 224 13.32 1.69 -8.06
C ILE A 224 14.07 1.77 -9.38
N MET A 225 15.32 1.33 -9.36
CA MET A 225 16.08 1.06 -10.59
C MET A 225 15.82 -0.38 -11.01
N ALA A 226 15.00 -0.57 -12.04
CA ALA A 226 14.64 -1.89 -12.56
C ALA A 226 15.19 -2.09 -13.98
N PRO A 227 15.47 -3.34 -14.39
CA PRO A 227 15.91 -3.62 -15.76
C PRO A 227 14.97 -3.05 -16.81
N THR A 228 15.53 -2.70 -17.97
CA THR A 228 14.81 -2.17 -19.13
C THR A 228 13.89 -3.15 -19.85
N GLY A 229 13.98 -4.43 -19.48
CA GLY A 229 13.11 -5.51 -19.97
C GLY A 229 11.63 -5.25 -19.73
#